data_AF-A0A0H4B720-F1
#
_entry.id   AF-A0A0H4B720-F1
#
_cell.length_a   1.000
_cell.length_b   1.000
_cell.length_c   1.000
_cell.angle_alpha   90.00
_cell.angle_beta   90.00
_cell.angle_gamma   90.00
#
_symmetry.space_group_name_H-M   'P 1'
#
loop_
_entity.id
_entity.type
_entity.pdbx_description
1 polymer ?
#
loop_
_entity_poly.entity_id
_entity_poly.type
_entity_poly.pdbx_seq_one_letter_code
_entity_poly.pdbx_strand_id
1 'polypeptide(L)'
;MIPTKDQVLAASAGWVAVVLNVVPGLGAGYLYQRRWKAYWITSVLATTWFVAGAVLAQDAATAAEPQNQLVGLIGLMVLAAVTSAEAGIAVKAVRQNS
;
A
#
# COMPACT_ATOMS: atom_id res chain seq x y z
N MET A 1 8.06 3.26 -30.33
CA MET A 1 7.85 1.97 -29.65
C MET A 1 7.28 2.26 -28.27
N ILE A 2 6.23 1.54 -27.84
CA ILE A 2 5.67 1.71 -26.49
C ILE A 2 6.46 0.80 -25.54
N PRO A 3 7.07 1.33 -24.47
CA PRO A 3 7.82 0.52 -23.52
C PRO A 3 6.93 -0.51 -22.83
N THR A 4 7.46 -1.72 -22.61
CA THR A 4 6.75 -2.81 -21.91
C THR A 4 6.62 -2.51 -20.41
N LYS A 5 5.72 -3.22 -19.72
CA LYS A 5 5.51 -3.05 -18.27
C LYS A 5 6.80 -3.25 -17.48
N ASP A 6 7.60 -4.23 -17.85
CA ASP A 6 8.86 -4.55 -17.19
C ASP A 6 9.93 -3.49 -17.47
N GLN A 7 9.96 -2.91 -18.67
CA GLN A 7 10.86 -1.79 -18.98
C GLN A 7 10.52 -0.54 -18.16
N VAL A 8 9.23 -0.23 -17.98
CA VAL A 8 8.79 0.88 -17.12
C VAL A 8 9.16 0.60 -15.66
N LEU A 9 8.96 -0.63 -15.17
CA LEU A 9 9.27 -1.01 -13.80
C LEU A 9 10.78 -1.01 -13.54
N ALA A 10 11.60 -1.49 -14.49
CA ALA A 10 13.06 -1.48 -14.39
C ALA A 10 13.62 -0.05 -14.34
N ALA A 11 13.06 0.85 -15.15
CA ALA A 11 13.41 2.27 -15.18
C ALA A 11 12.92 3.05 -13.95
N SER A 12 11.95 2.52 -13.21
CA SER A 12 11.40 3.16 -12.00
C SER A 12 12.42 3.19 -10.86
N ALA A 13 12.40 4.25 -10.06
CA ALA A 13 13.18 4.31 -8.83
C ALA A 13 12.47 3.52 -7.72
N GLY A 14 13.05 2.38 -7.32
CA GLY A 14 12.47 1.52 -6.27
C GLY A 14 12.25 2.24 -4.94
N TRP A 15 13.17 3.13 -4.55
CA TRP A 15 13.02 3.94 -3.33
C TRP A 15 11.86 4.95 -3.42
N VAL A 16 11.59 5.51 -4.61
CA VAL A 16 10.44 6.42 -4.82
C VAL A 16 9.15 5.65 -4.65
N ALA A 17 9.06 4.44 -5.20
CA ALA A 17 7.87 3.61 -5.04
C ALA A 17 7.63 3.21 -3.57
N VAL A 18 8.69 2.93 -2.82
CA VAL A 18 8.65 2.70 -1.36
C VAL A 18 8.10 3.95 -0.67
N VAL A 19 8.70 5.11 -0.87
CA VAL A 19 8.27 6.37 -0.24
C VAL A 19 6.83 6.70 -0.57
N LEU A 20 6.40 6.52 -1.82
CA LEU A 20 5.04 6.84 -2.25
C LEU A 20 3.98 5.96 -1.57
N ASN A 21 4.29 4.70 -1.23
CA ASN A 21 3.37 3.85 -0.46
C ASN A 21 3.30 4.24 1.03
N VAL A 22 4.25 5.05 1.52
CA VAL A 22 4.23 5.62 2.88
C VAL A 22 3.61 7.02 2.89
N VAL A 23 3.97 7.90 1.94
CA VAL A 23 3.50 9.28 1.78
C VAL A 23 3.47 9.61 0.28
N PRO A 24 2.31 9.84 -0.38
CA PRO A 24 1.04 10.35 0.14
C PRO A 24 0.00 9.30 0.59
N GLY A 25 0.25 8.00 0.38
CA GLY A 25 -0.65 6.97 0.91
C GLY A 25 -0.53 5.60 0.25
N LEU A 26 -1.24 4.64 0.83
CA LEU A 26 -1.25 3.23 0.46
C LEU A 26 -1.57 3.04 -1.03
N GLY A 27 -0.59 2.57 -1.80
CA GLY A 27 -0.74 2.23 -3.21
C GLY A 27 -0.27 3.30 -4.20
N ALA A 28 0.13 4.49 -3.78
CA ALA A 28 0.64 5.50 -4.72
C ALA A 28 1.96 5.06 -5.39
N GLY A 29 2.76 4.22 -4.72
CA GLY A 29 3.94 3.59 -5.32
C GLY A 29 3.59 2.66 -6.49
N TYR A 30 2.43 2.01 -6.43
CA TYR A 30 1.95 1.18 -7.55
C TYR A 30 1.51 2.00 -8.75
N LEU A 31 0.93 3.18 -8.54
CA LEU A 31 0.59 4.09 -9.63
C LEU A 31 1.85 4.58 -10.34
N TYR A 32 2.89 4.94 -9.59
CA TYR A 32 4.21 5.30 -10.14
C TYR A 32 4.81 4.17 -10.99
N GLN A 33 4.69 2.92 -10.53
CA GLN A 33 5.12 1.73 -11.25
C GLN A 33 4.13 1.26 -12.33
N ARG A 34 3.00 1.94 -12.52
CA ARG A 34 1.91 1.56 -13.44
C ARG A 34 1.31 0.17 -13.16
N ARG A 35 1.40 -0.30 -11.91
CA ARG A 35 0.89 -1.59 -11.39
C ARG A 35 -0.55 -1.47 -10.87
N TRP A 36 -1.48 -1.14 -11.76
CA TRP A 36 -2.89 -0.88 -11.44
C TRP A 36 -3.59 -1.98 -10.62
N LYS A 37 -3.30 -3.26 -10.87
CA LYS A 37 -3.92 -4.36 -10.13
C LYS A 37 -3.55 -4.32 -8.64
N ALA A 38 -2.27 -4.08 -8.33
CA ALA A 38 -1.80 -4.01 -6.94
C ALA A 38 -2.38 -2.79 -6.20
N TYR A 39 -2.52 -1.66 -6.91
CA TYR A 39 -3.21 -0.48 -6.40
C TYR A 39 -4.65 -0.81 -5.97
N TRP A 40 -5.47 -1.38 -6.87
CA TRP A 40 -6.87 -1.68 -6.57
C TRP A 40 -7.04 -2.68 -5.43
N ILE A 41 -6.21 -3.72 -5.36
CA ILE A 41 -6.22 -4.67 -4.24
C ILE A 41 -5.93 -3.95 -2.92
N THR A 42 -4.91 -3.10 -2.91
CA THR A 42 -4.53 -2.34 -1.70
C THR A 42 -5.65 -1.41 -1.26
N SER A 43 -6.31 -0.72 -2.20
CA SER A 43 -7.45 0.14 -1.91
C SER A 43 -8.61 -0.65 -1.29
N VAL A 44 -8.99 -1.79 -1.89
CA VAL A 44 -10.06 -2.63 -1.35
C VAL A 44 -9.73 -3.15 0.04
N LEU A 45 -8.48 -3.59 0.29
CA LEU A 45 -8.04 -4.06 1.60
C LEU A 45 -8.08 -2.93 2.64
N ALA A 46 -7.56 -1.75 2.31
CA ALA A 46 -7.58 -0.59 3.19
C ALA A 46 -9.02 -0.17 3.53
N THR A 47 -9.90 -0.08 2.53
CA THR A 47 -11.31 0.25 2.72
C THR A 47 -12.02 -0.81 3.57
N THR A 48 -11.80 -2.09 3.29
CA THR A 48 -12.41 -3.18 4.06
C THR A 48 -11.97 -3.14 5.52
N TRP A 49 -10.69 -2.87 5.78
CA TRP A 49 -10.15 -2.73 7.13
C TRP A 49 -10.83 -1.60 7.91
N PHE A 50 -10.98 -0.42 7.29
CA PHE A 50 -11.68 0.70 7.91
C PHE A 50 -13.16 0.45 8.12
N VAL A 51 -13.86 -0.13 7.14
CA VAL A 51 -15.29 -0.46 7.26
C VAL A 51 -15.49 -1.49 8.37
N ALA A 52 -14.67 -2.54 8.43
CA ALA A 52 -14.72 -3.52 9.50
C ALA A 52 -14.43 -2.88 10.86
N GLY A 53 -13.42 -2.02 10.95
CA GLY A 53 -13.10 -1.28 12.18
C GLY A 53 -14.26 -0.38 12.63
N ALA A 54 -14.90 0.33 11.70
CA ALA A 54 -16.06 1.17 11.98
C ALA A 54 -17.26 0.36 12.47
N VAL A 55 -17.56 -0.78 11.83
CA VAL A 55 -18.64 -1.69 12.25
C VAL A 55 -18.36 -2.26 13.65
N LEU A 56 -17.13 -2.67 13.93
CA LEU A 56 -16.74 -3.20 15.25
C LEU A 56 -16.75 -2.13 16.36
N ALA A 57 -16.59 -0.85 16.01
CA ALA A 57 -16.60 0.26 16.96
C ALA A 57 -17.99 0.84 17.25
N GLN A 58 -19.05 0.44 16.52
CA GLN A 58 -20.38 1.08 16.61
C GLN A 58 -20.98 1.08 18.03
N ASP A 59 -20.77 0.00 18.78
CA ASP A 59 -21.30 -0.16 20.15
C ASP A 59 -20.20 -0.07 21.23
N ALA A 60 -19.00 0.38 20.85
CA ALA A 60 -17.88 0.46 21.78
C ALA A 60 -18.11 1.60 22.80
N ALA A 61 -17.78 1.33 24.07
CA ALA A 61 -17.76 2.38 25.08
C ALA A 61 -16.79 3.49 24.67
N THR A 62 -17.11 4.75 24.98
CA THR A 62 -16.27 5.91 24.65
C THR A 62 -14.83 5.80 25.20
N ALA A 63 -14.64 5.07 26.30
CA ALA A 63 -13.33 4.77 26.86
C ALA A 63 -12.46 3.85 25.96
N ALA A 64 -13.07 3.08 25.06
CA ALA A 64 -12.40 2.20 24.10
C ALA A 64 -12.03 2.91 22.78
N GLU A 65 -12.51 4.13 22.55
CA GLU A 65 -12.25 4.90 21.31
C GLU A 65 -10.75 5.08 21.01
N PRO A 66 -9.87 5.43 21.98
CA PRO A 66 -8.43 5.52 21.72
C PRO A 66 -7.82 4.18 21.30
N GLN A 67 -8.31 3.07 21.86
CA GLN A 67 -7.86 1.74 21.50
C GLN A 67 -8.27 1.37 20.06
N ASN A 68 -9.51 1.66 19.69
CA ASN A 68 -10.02 1.41 18.34
C ASN A 68 -9.25 2.22 17.28
N GLN A 69 -8.91 3.48 17.58
CA GLN A 69 -8.07 4.31 16.71
C GLN A 69 -6.65 3.74 16.58
N LEU A 70 -6.05 3.27 17.67
CA LEU A 70 -4.74 2.61 17.64
C LEU A 70 -4.76 1.34 16.79
N VAL A 71 -5.80 0.50 16.90
CA VAL A 71 -5.97 -0.68 16.05
C VAL A 71 -6.08 -0.28 14.58
N GLY A 72 -6.85 0.76 14.28
CA GLY A 72 -6.94 1.35 12.94
C GLY A 72 -5.57 1.76 12.39
N LEU A 73 -4.82 2.55 13.15
CA LEU A 73 -3.49 3.05 12.78
C LEU A 73 -2.46 1.93 12.60
N ILE A 74 -2.45 0.93 13.48
CA ILE A 74 -1.55 -0.23 13.37
C ILE A 74 -1.84 -0.98 12.07
N GLY A 75 -3.11 -1.22 11.74
CA GLY A 75 -3.47 -1.86 10.48
C GLY A 75 -2.98 -1.10 9.24
N LEU A 76 -3.06 0.24 9.26
CA LEU A 76 -2.53 1.07 8.18
C LEU A 76 -1.01 1.03 8.09
N MET A 77 -0.31 1.05 9.22
CA MET A 77 1.14 0.95 9.24
C MET A 77 1.63 -0.40 8.71
N VAL A 78 0.95 -1.50 9.08
CA VAL A 78 1.25 -2.84 8.54
C VAL A 78 1.03 -2.87 7.03
N LEU A 79 -0.10 -2.34 6.55
CA LEU A 79 -0.38 -2.30 5.11
C LEU A 79 0.63 -1.43 4.35
N ALA A 80 1.04 -0.30 4.93
CA ALA A 80 2.07 0.58 4.35
C ALA A 80 3.43 -0.13 4.28
N ALA A 81 3.84 -0.81 5.35
CA ALA A 81 5.10 -1.54 5.39
C ALA A 81 5.14 -2.65 4.32
N VAL A 82 4.09 -3.46 4.21
CA VAL A 82 4.00 -4.55 3.24
C VAL A 82 4.01 -4.03 1.81
N THR A 83 3.17 -3.04 1.50
CA THR A 83 3.06 -2.48 0.13
C THR A 83 4.33 -1.74 -0.29
N SER A 84 4.99 -1.06 0.64
CA SER A 84 6.28 -0.41 0.39
C SER A 84 7.38 -1.43 0.10
N ALA A 85 7.50 -2.47 0.92
CA ALA A 85 8.47 -3.54 0.71
C ALA A 85 8.25 -4.26 -0.63
N GLU A 86 7.01 -4.60 -0.94
CA GLU A 86 6.64 -5.29 -2.17
C GLU A 86 6.95 -4.43 -3.42
N ALA A 87 6.64 -3.13 -3.38
CA ALA A 87 6.98 -2.22 -4.47
C ALA A 87 8.50 -2.10 -4.70
N GLY A 88 9.29 -2.07 -3.62
CA GLY A 88 10.76 -2.05 -3.72
C GLY A 88 11.34 -3.35 -4.28
N ILE A 89 10.85 -4.50 -3.80
CA ILE A 89 11.29 -5.83 -4.24
C ILE A 89 10.95 -6.05 -5.72
N ALA A 90 9.78 -5.60 -6.19
CA ALA A 90 9.37 -5.76 -7.58
C ALA A 90 10.35 -5.11 -8.57
N VAL A 91 10.87 -3.91 -8.24
CA VAL A 91 11.90 -3.24 -9.07
C VAL A 91 13.20 -4.03 -9.06
N LYS A 92 13.63 -4.50 -7.89
CA LYS A 92 14.86 -5.29 -7.76
C LYS A 92 14.79 -6.59 -8.56
N ALA A 93 13.67 -7.30 -8.48
CA ALA A 93 13.45 -8.57 -9.18
C ALA A 93 13.53 -8.41 -10.71
N VAL A 94 12.89 -7.37 -11.28
CA VAL A 94 12.96 -7.13 -12.73
C VAL A 94 14.38 -6.78 -13.17
N ARG A 95 15.11 -5.97 -12.41
CA ARG A 95 16.49 -5.58 -12.75
C ARG A 95 17.48 -6.75 -12.68
N GLN A 96 17.24 -7.73 -11.81
CA GLN A 96 18.08 -8.92 -11.71
C GLN A 96 17.82 -9.94 -12.82
N ASN A 97 16.62 -9.90 -13.43
CA ASN A 97 16.20 -10.80 -14.49
C ASN A 97 16.26 -10.16 -15.90
N SER A 98 16.76 -8.92 -16.01
CA SER A 98 16.99 -8.20 -17.28
C SER A 98 18.45 -8.31 -17.69
#